data_AF-A0A932HDD8-F1
#
_entry.id   AF-A0A932HDD8-F1
#
_cell.length_a   1.000
_cell.length_b   1.000
_cell.length_c   1.000
_cell.angle_alpha   90.00
_cell.angle_beta   90.00
_cell.angle_gamma   90.00
#
_symmetry.space_group_name_H-M   'P 1'
#
loop_
_entity.id
_entity.type
_entity.pdbx_description
1 polymer ?
#
loop_
_entity_poly.entity_id
_entity_poly.type
_entity_poly.pdbx_seq_one_letter_code
_entity_poly.pdbx_strand_id
1 'polypeptide(L)'
;MNEMTHAHLEPADIALHDEERQPCEVWTRVMGYHRPVSSFNIGKKGEHCERKFFVEARAGLGGAERLERAGAPAADTETCM
;
A
#
# COMPACT_ATOMS: atom_id res chain seq x y z
N MET A 1 19.45 -38.55 -8.88
CA MET A 1 20.09 -37.83 -7.76
C MET A 1 19.46 -36.44 -7.70
N ASN A 2 18.72 -36.24 -6.61
CA ASN A 2 18.02 -35.05 -6.14
C ASN A 2 16.92 -34.44 -7.03
N GLU A 3 15.75 -35.09 -7.02
CA GLU A 3 14.46 -34.38 -7.10
C GLU A 3 14.24 -33.67 -5.76
N MET A 4 14.69 -32.42 -5.66
CA MET A 4 14.30 -31.54 -4.55
C MET A 4 12.86 -31.10 -4.79
N THR A 5 11.94 -31.76 -4.11
CA THR A 5 10.53 -31.36 -3.99
C THR A 5 10.44 -29.87 -3.60
N HIS A 6 10.06 -29.03 -4.55
CA HIS A 6 9.54 -27.70 -4.26
C HIS A 6 8.17 -27.91 -3.62
N ALA A 7 8.13 -27.95 -2.28
CA ALA A 7 6.89 -27.95 -1.54
C ALA A 7 6.11 -26.69 -1.94
N HIS A 8 5.00 -26.87 -2.65
CA HIS A 8 4.01 -25.84 -2.86
C HIS A 8 3.44 -25.50 -1.48
N LEU A 9 3.95 -24.43 -0.86
CA LEU A 9 3.39 -23.85 0.34
C LEU A 9 2.06 -23.21 -0.08
N GLU A 10 0.97 -23.93 0.15
CA GLU A 10 -0.37 -23.35 0.10
C GLU A 10 -0.35 -22.09 0.97
N PRO A 11 -0.83 -20.93 0.47
CA PRO A 11 -0.83 -19.70 1.23
C PRO A 11 -1.83 -19.85 2.38
N ALA A 12 -1.33 -20.26 3.54
CA ALA A 12 -2.07 -20.14 4.78
C ALA A 12 -2.20 -18.64 5.08
N ASP A 13 -3.42 -18.15 5.24
CA ASP A 13 -3.66 -16.78 5.71
C ASP A 13 -3.10 -16.64 7.14
N ILE A 14 -1.94 -16.00 7.27
CA ILE A 14 -1.32 -15.71 8.58
C ILE A 14 -2.04 -14.50 9.16
N ALA A 15 -3.09 -14.76 9.95
CA ALA A 15 -3.80 -13.75 10.72
C ALA A 15 -3.06 -13.50 12.05
N LEU A 16 -2.48 -12.31 12.20
CA LEU A 16 -1.86 -11.85 13.46
C LEU A 16 -2.86 -11.01 14.26
N HIS A 17 -2.91 -11.22 15.58
CA HIS A 17 -3.56 -10.30 16.51
C HIS A 17 -2.76 -9.00 16.62
N ASP A 18 -3.42 -7.90 16.98
CA ASP A 18 -2.77 -6.58 17.04
C ASP A 18 -1.63 -6.53 18.08
N GLU A 19 -1.74 -7.28 19.17
CA GLU A 19 -0.70 -7.43 20.19
C GLU A 19 0.57 -8.15 19.67
N GLU A 20 0.43 -8.94 18.61
CA GLU A 20 1.53 -9.66 17.96
C GLU A 20 2.19 -8.81 16.86
N ARG A 21 1.61 -7.66 16.51
CA ARG A 21 2.13 -6.78 15.46
C ARG A 21 3.20 -5.85 16.02
N GLN A 22 4.25 -5.66 15.22
CA GLN A 22 5.25 -4.63 15.50
C GLN A 22 4.85 -3.31 14.82
N PRO A 23 4.80 -2.18 15.54
CA PRO A 23 4.54 -0.89 14.91
C PRO A 23 5.66 -0.54 13.93
N CYS A 24 5.28 -0.09 12.73
CA CYS A 24 6.20 0.35 11.70
C CYS A 24 6.07 1.86 11.49
N GLU A 25 7.20 2.53 11.26
CA GLU A 25 7.18 3.93 10.86
C GLU A 25 7.17 4.04 9.34
N VAL A 26 6.18 4.76 8.82
CA VAL A 26 6.06 5.01 7.38
C VAL A 26 6.82 6.29 7.02
N TRP A 27 7.70 6.19 6.01
CA TRP A 27 8.50 7.30 5.50
C TRP A 27 8.08 7.62 4.07
N THR A 28 7.96 8.91 3.76
CA THR A 28 7.55 9.37 2.42
C THR A 28 8.45 10.49 1.91
N ARG A 29 8.45 10.70 0.61
CA ARG A 29 9.26 11.73 -0.05
C ARG A 29 8.57 13.10 0.03
N VAL A 30 9.29 14.07 0.58
CA VAL A 30 8.88 15.48 0.64
C VAL A 30 9.93 16.32 -0.07
N MET A 31 9.57 16.92 -1.20
CA MET A 31 10.40 17.88 -1.95
C MET A 31 11.85 17.45 -2.21
N GLY A 32 12.18 16.16 -2.16
CA GLY A 32 13.56 15.69 -2.39
C GLY A 32 14.07 14.69 -1.36
N TYR A 33 13.62 14.78 -0.10
CA TYR A 33 14.13 14.00 1.02
C TYR A 33 13.06 13.10 1.64
N HIS A 34 13.49 12.12 2.45
CA HIS A 34 12.59 11.25 3.19
C HIS A 34 12.23 11.86 4.54
N ARG A 35 10.94 11.87 4.87
CA ARG A 35 10.41 12.36 6.14
C ARG A 35 9.40 11.35 6.69
N PRO A 36 9.43 11.05 7.99
CA PRO A 36 8.44 10.17 8.59
C PRO A 36 7.06 10.84 8.58
N VAL A 37 6.03 10.07 8.20
CA VAL A 37 4.65 10.53 8.11
C VAL A 37 4.12 10.95 9.49
N SER A 38 4.56 10.26 10.55
CA SER A 38 4.30 10.57 11.96
C SER A 38 4.60 12.03 12.32
N SER A 39 5.59 12.64 11.66
CA SER A 39 6.02 14.02 11.94
C SER A 39 5.17 15.10 11.26
N PHE A 40 4.14 14.76 10.48
CA PHE A 40 3.37 15.72 9.70
C PHE A 40 2.48 16.61 10.58
N ASN A 41 2.53 17.92 10.34
CA ASN A 41 1.58 18.86 10.93
C ASN A 41 0.24 18.83 10.15
N ILE A 42 -0.78 19.49 10.69
CA ILE A 42 -2.15 19.48 10.12
C ILE A 42 -2.16 19.96 8.66
N GLY A 43 -1.44 21.04 8.34
CA GLY A 43 -1.36 21.56 6.97
C GLY A 43 -0.68 20.57 6.00
N LYS A 44 0.38 19.90 6.45
CA LYS A 44 1.08 18.89 5.63
C LYS A 44 0.24 17.63 5.43
N LYS A 45 -0.54 17.21 6.43
CA LYS A 45 -1.50 16.11 6.31
C LYS A 45 -2.54 16.44 5.23
N GLY A 46 -3.11 17.65 5.25
CA GLY A 46 -4.03 18.13 4.21
C GLY A 46 -3.43 18.08 2.81
N GLU A 47 -2.25 18.69 2.62
CA GLU A 47 -1.57 18.64 1.31
C GLU A 47 -1.24 17.22 0.87
N HIS A 48 -0.88 16.32 1.80
CA HIS A 48 -0.60 14.93 1.47
C HIS A 48 -1.85 14.18 0.99
N CYS A 49 -3.00 14.38 1.64
CA CYS A 49 -4.27 13.75 1.26
C CYS A 49 -4.76 14.20 -0.13
N GLU A 50 -4.43 15.43 -0.53
CA GLU A 50 -4.84 15.97 -1.84
C GLU A 50 -3.94 15.48 -3.00
N ARG A 51 -2.87 14.72 -2.71
CA ARG A 51 -1.98 14.18 -3.74
C ARG A 51 -2.71 13.16 -4.62
N LYS A 52 -2.59 13.33 -5.92
CA LYS A 52 -3.12 12.39 -6.91
C LYS A 52 -2.04 11.40 -7.30
N PHE A 53 -2.31 10.11 -7.07
CA PHE A 53 -1.44 9.02 -7.50
C PHE A 53 -1.72 8.66 -8.95
N PHE A 54 -0.65 8.25 -9.64
CA PHE A 54 -0.78 7.65 -10.95
C PHE A 54 -1.51 6.30 -10.84
N VAL A 55 -2.42 6.06 -11.77
CA VAL A 55 -3.14 4.79 -11.87
C VAL A 55 -2.93 4.27 -13.29
N GLU A 56 -2.20 3.17 -13.42
CA GLU A 56 -1.81 2.59 -14.71
C GLU A 56 -3.01 2.33 -15.63
N ALA A 57 -4.10 1.79 -15.08
CA ALA A 57 -5.34 1.53 -15.84
C ALA A 57 -5.92 2.79 -16.50
N ARG A 58 -5.62 4.00 -15.98
CA ARG A 58 -6.06 5.28 -16.57
C ARG A 58 -5.14 5.80 -17.67
N ALA A 59 -3.96 5.22 -17.85
CA ALA A 59 -2.97 5.66 -18.84
C ALA A 59 -3.29 5.17 -20.26
N GLY A 60 -4.22 4.23 -20.44
CA GLY A 60 -4.62 3.72 -21.77
C GLY A 60 -3.56 2.85 -22.46
N LEU A 61 -2.54 2.41 -21.72
CA LEU A 61 -1.41 1.63 -22.24
C LEU A 61 -1.53 0.12 -21.96
N GLY A 62 -2.59 -0.33 -21.27
CA GLY A 62 -2.82 -1.73 -20.89
C GLY A 62 -3.98 -2.36 -21.68
N GLY A 63 -3.72 -3.51 -22.30
CA GLY A 63 -4.74 -4.35 -22.93
C GLY A 63 -5.86 -4.69 -21.95
N ALA A 64 -7.08 -4.70 -22.47
CA ALA A 64 -8.32 -4.74 -21.71
C ALA A 64 -8.57 -6.09 -21.04
N GLU A 65 -7.88 -6.47 -19.97
CA GLU A 65 -8.30 -7.62 -19.15
C GLU A 65 -8.15 -7.39 -17.64
N ARG A 66 -9.25 -7.70 -16.94
CA ARG A 66 -9.51 -7.67 -15.49
C ARG A 66 -9.98 -6.34 -14.86
N LEU A 67 -11.11 -5.84 -15.37
CA LEU A 67 -11.94 -4.81 -14.75
C LEU A 67 -12.91 -5.39 -13.68
N GLU A 68 -12.46 -6.27 -12.78
CA GLU A 68 -13.39 -6.95 -11.82
C GLU A 68 -12.93 -6.84 -10.34
N ARG A 69 -11.99 -5.96 -10.01
CA ARG A 69 -11.65 -5.63 -8.61
C ARG A 69 -11.39 -4.16 -8.34
N ALA A 70 -11.87 -3.26 -9.20
CA ALA A 70 -11.76 -1.82 -8.99
C ALA A 70 -12.94 -1.29 -8.15
N GLY A 71 -13.21 -1.93 -7.01
CA GLY A 71 -13.74 -1.18 -5.87
C GLY A 71 -12.54 -0.43 -5.30
N ALA A 72 -12.24 0.76 -5.83
CA ALA A 72 -11.35 1.67 -5.12
C ALA A 72 -11.98 1.82 -3.72
N PRO A 73 -11.30 1.41 -2.62
CA PRO A 73 -11.83 1.74 -1.32
C PRO A 73 -11.99 3.26 -1.32
N ALA A 74 -13.21 3.73 -1.02
CA ALA A 74 -13.41 5.12 -0.70
C ALA A 74 -12.30 5.47 0.28
N ALA A 75 -11.53 6.52 -0.03
CA ALA A 75 -10.47 6.99 0.84
C ALA A 75 -11.10 7.25 2.22
N ASP A 76 -11.05 6.24 3.06
CA ASP A 76 -11.35 6.33 4.45
C ASP A 76 -10.28 7.27 4.97
N THR A 77 -10.72 8.39 5.52
CA THR A 77 -9.87 9.39 6.17
C THR A 77 -9.04 8.81 7.32
N GLU A 78 -9.13 7.50 7.58
CA GLU A 78 -8.44 6.75 8.62
C GLU A 78 -7.14 6.07 8.13
N THR A 79 -7.01 5.72 6.84
CA THR A 79 -5.75 5.19 6.25
C THR A 79 -4.65 6.28 6.08
N CYS A 80 -4.94 7.52 6.46
CA CYS A 80 -3.94 8.60 6.57
C CYS A 80 -3.40 8.78 8.00
N MET A 81 -3.19 7.69 8.73
CA MET A 81 -2.32 7.62 9.92
C MET A 81 -1.55 6.30 9.91
#